data_AF-A0A2V6N3J3-F1
#
_entry.id   AF-A0A2V6N3J3-F1
#
_cell.length_a   1.000
_cell.length_b   1.000
_cell.length_c   1.000
_cell.angle_alpha   90.00
_cell.angle_beta   90.00
_cell.angle_gamma   90.00
#
_symmetry.space_group_name_H-M   'P 1'
#
loop_
_entity.id
_entity.type
_entity.pdbx_description
1 polymer ?
#
loop_
_entity_poly.entity_id
_entity_poly.type
_entity_poly.pdbx_seq_one_letter_code
_entity_poly.pdbx_strand_id
1 'polypeptide(L)' 'MAEETLSKLHAAVRDVPDFPKTGIIFKDITPIL' A
#
# COMPACT_ATOMS: atom_id res chain seq x y z
N MET A 1 -17.36 7.62 -9.44
CA MET A 1 -17.17 8.13 -8.07
C MET A 1 -16.43 7.11 -7.21
N ALA A 2 -17.01 5.95 -6.89
CA ALA A 2 -16.34 4.94 -6.04
C ALA A 2 -15.01 4.40 -6.63
N GLU A 3 -14.95 4.22 -7.95
CA GLU A 3 -13.75 3.71 -8.64
C GLU A 3 -12.58 4.71 -8.65
N GLU A 4 -12.88 6.01 -8.65
CA GLU A 4 -11.88 7.06 -8.54
C GLU A 4 -11.30 7.12 -7.12
N THR A 5 -12.16 6.99 -6.11
CA THR A 5 -11.73 6.88 -4.70
C THR A 5 -10.84 5.66 -4.50
N LEU A 6 -11.21 4.51 -5.07
CA LEU A 6 -10.41 3.29 -4.98
C LEU A 6 -9.05 3.47 -5.65
N SER A 7 -9.00 4.07 -6.84
CA SER A 7 -7.75 4.36 -7.54
C SER A 7 -6.81 5.25 -6.72
N LYS A 8 -7.35 6.27 -6.04
CA LYS A 8 -6.57 7.16 -5.16
C LYS A 8 -6.00 6.42 -3.95
N LEU A 9 -6.77 5.52 -3.33
CA LEU A 9 -6.30 4.70 -2.21
C LEU A 9 -5.17 3.76 -2.64
N HIS A 10 -5.31 3.09 -3.78
CA HIS A 10 -4.28 2.20 -4.30
C HIS A 10 -2.97 2.92 -4.61
N ALA A 11 -3.04 4.15 -5.14
CA ALA A 11 -1.87 4.96 -5.43
C ALA A 11 -1.09 5.40 -4.18
N ALA A 12 -1.73 5.40 -3.00
CA ALA A 12 -1.12 5.82 -1.74
C ALA A 12 -0.44 4.67 -0.98
N VAL A 13 -0.69 3.41 -1.35
CA VAL A 13 -0.06 2.24 -0.70
C VAL A 13 1.35 2.04 -1.25
N ARG A 14 2.33 1.90 -0.35
CA ARG A 14 3.73 1.66 -0.73
C ARG A 14 4.11 0.20 -0.55
N ASP A 15 5.00 -0.28 -1.40
CA ASP A 15 5.57 -1.62 -1.30
C ASP A 15 6.90 -1.57 -0.56
N VAL A 16 7.05 -2.43 0.45
CA VAL A 16 8.29 -2.58 1.22
C VAL A 16 8.73 -4.05 1.14
N PRO A 17 9.79 -4.38 0.38
CA PRO A 17 10.25 -5.75 0.24
C PRO A 17 10.93 -6.26 1.52
N ASP A 18 10.84 -7.57 1.74
CA ASP A 18 11.48 -8.34 2.80
C ASP A 18 11.18 -7.86 4.22
N PHE A 19 9.99 -7.28 4.43
CA PHE A 19 9.56 -6.79 5.74
C PHE A 19 8.31 -7.54 6.27
N PRO A 20 8.28 -7.93 7.56
CA PRO A 20 9.38 -7.88 8.54
C PRO A 20 10.39 -9.02 8.38
N LYS A 21 10.20 -9.91 7.39
CA LYS A 21 11.05 -11.06 7.09
C LYS A 21 11.22 -11.19 5.58
N THR A 22 12.33 -11.80 5.17
CA THR A 22 12.63 -12.11 3.77
C THR A 22 11.50 -12.90 3.09
N GLY A 23 11.19 -12.55 1.85
CA GLY A 23 10.13 -13.14 1.03
C GLY A 23 8.77 -12.48 1.16
N ILE A 24 8.62 -11.41 1.95
CA ILE A 24 7.34 -10.69 2.14
C ILE A 24 7.41 -9.33 1.45
N ILE A 25 6.40 -8.98 0.64
CA ILE A 25 6.18 -7.58 0.22
C ILE A 25 5.13 -6.98 1.16
N PHE A 26 5.58 -6.15 2.10
CA PHE A 26 4.71 -5.45 3.02
C PHE A 26 4.04 -4.27 2.31
N LYS A 27 2.72 -4.15 2.45
CA LYS A 27 1.93 -3.04 1.94
C LYS A 27 1.79 -1.99 3.04
N ASP A 28 2.59 -0.94 2.93
CA ASP A 28 2.61 0.16 3.88
C ASP A 28 1.48 1.15 3.60
N ILE A 29 0.52 1.20 4.52
CA ILE A 29 -0.64 2.10 4.49
C ILE A 29 -0.44 3.35 5.37
N THR A 30 0.72 3.51 6.03
CA THR A 30 0.99 4.68 6.88
C THR A 30 0.83 6.04 6.20
N PRO A 31 1.00 6.21 4.87
CA PRO A 31 0.69 7.47 4.20
C PRO A 31 -0.79 7.87 4.17
N ILE A 32 -1.70 6.98 4.57
CA ILE A 32 -3.16 7.15 4.51
C ILE A 32 -3.75 7.49 5.88
N LEU A 33 -3.05 7.15 6.97
CA LEU A 33 -3.48 7.37 8.36
C LEU A 33 -3.28 8.84 8.77
#